data_AF-A0AAV0ZIE7-F1
#
_entry.id   AF-A0AAV0ZIE7-F1
#
_cell.length_a   1.000
_cell.length_b   1.000
_cell.length_c   1.000
_cell.angle_alpha   90.00
_cell.angle_beta   90.00
_cell.angle_gamma   90.00
#
_symmetry.space_group_name_H-M   'P 1'
#
loop_
_entity.id
_entity.type
_entity.pdbx_description
1 polymer ?
#
loop_
_entity_poly.entity_id
_entity_poly.type
_entity_poly.pdbx_seq_one_letter_code
_entity_poly.pdbx_strand_id
1 'polypeptide(L)'
;MGASTKNSSKRTKNSAIGAHSSSSNLATPSSYEFNSSSPMERLMGQQAAKRKSKAKENASESPSNVVQETWNKRVATMERLAQCKEDEMEYKAMQLLSKDTSMMNDSQRDIHEKYCNELKKKIWILVIMKRCSTYYVSTPM
;
A
#
# COMPACT_ATOMS: atom_id res chain seq x y z
N MET A 1 -34.69 -29.22 55.71
CA MET A 1 -35.29 -30.00 54.59
C MET A 1 -34.93 -29.22 53.32
N GLY A 2 -33.93 -29.58 52.51
CA GLY A 2 -33.85 -30.75 51.61
C GLY A 2 -34.82 -30.53 50.43
N ALA A 3 -34.48 -30.47 49.14
CA ALA A 3 -33.42 -31.02 48.28
C ALA A 3 -33.19 -30.05 47.07
N SER A 4 -32.09 -29.94 46.32
CA SER A 4 -31.07 -30.83 45.69
C SER A 4 -31.53 -31.70 44.50
N THR A 5 -30.77 -31.56 43.39
CA THR A 5 -30.75 -32.26 42.09
C THR A 5 -31.88 -31.95 41.10
N LYS A 6 -31.64 -31.71 39.79
CA LYS A 6 -30.94 -32.61 38.88
C LYS A 6 -30.45 -31.92 37.59
N ASN A 7 -29.26 -32.32 37.21
CA ASN A 7 -28.56 -32.17 35.93
C ASN A 7 -29.37 -32.68 34.71
N SER A 8 -29.20 -32.02 33.56
CA SER A 8 -29.38 -32.65 32.24
C SER A 8 -28.41 -32.05 31.23
N SER A 9 -27.63 -32.95 30.65
CA SER A 9 -26.54 -32.74 29.69
C SER A 9 -26.99 -33.17 28.29
N LYS A 10 -26.39 -32.55 27.26
CA LYS A 10 -26.40 -32.83 25.80
C LYS A 10 -27.35 -31.99 24.94
N ARG A 11 -26.77 -31.19 24.01
CA ARG A 11 -26.38 -31.69 22.67
C ARG A 11 -25.53 -30.64 21.92
N THR A 12 -24.31 -31.04 21.57
CA THR A 12 -23.43 -30.38 20.59
C THR A 12 -24.01 -30.55 19.18
N LYS A 13 -24.00 -29.48 18.36
CA LYS A 13 -23.91 -29.62 16.89
C LYS A 13 -23.01 -28.52 16.33
N ASN A 14 -21.90 -28.99 15.80
CA ASN A 14 -20.82 -28.31 15.11
C ASN A 14 -21.21 -27.91 13.67
N SER A 15 -20.49 -26.92 13.16
CA SER A 15 -20.63 -26.23 11.87
C SER A 15 -20.89 -27.12 10.66
N ALA A 16 -21.77 -26.64 9.78
CA ALA A 16 -21.80 -27.03 8.37
C ALA A 16 -21.18 -25.89 7.55
N ILE A 17 -19.96 -26.11 7.06
CA ILE A 17 -19.32 -25.34 6.00
C ILE A 17 -19.65 -26.02 4.66
N GLY A 18 -19.92 -25.20 3.65
CA GLY A 18 -19.66 -25.58 2.25
C GLY A 18 -20.89 -25.82 1.42
N ALA A 19 -21.33 -24.77 0.71
CA ALA A 19 -22.20 -24.91 -0.45
C ALA A 19 -21.70 -23.98 -1.56
N HIS A 20 -20.82 -24.47 -2.44
CA HIS A 20 -20.62 -23.92 -3.78
C HIS A 20 -20.28 -25.08 -4.73
N SER A 21 -21.09 -25.26 -5.78
CA SER A 21 -20.91 -26.28 -6.82
C SER A 21 -20.07 -25.75 -7.99
N SER A 22 -19.10 -26.58 -8.39
CA SER A 22 -18.57 -26.94 -9.72
C SER A 22 -18.30 -25.93 -10.84
N SER A 23 -17.10 -26.06 -11.43
CA SER A 23 -16.85 -26.06 -12.90
C SER A 23 -15.54 -26.80 -13.23
N SER A 24 -15.56 -27.64 -14.26
CA SER A 24 -14.50 -28.58 -14.70
C SER A 24 -13.85 -28.18 -16.03
N ASN A 25 -12.78 -28.91 -16.40
CA ASN A 25 -12.08 -29.04 -17.71
C ASN A 25 -10.66 -28.41 -17.70
N LEU A 26 -9.58 -28.99 -18.24
CA LEU A 26 -9.35 -30.14 -19.13
C LEU A 26 -7.84 -30.53 -19.08
N ALA A 27 -7.59 -31.83 -19.21
CA ALA A 27 -6.51 -32.51 -19.95
C ALA A 27 -5.06 -32.01 -19.92
N THR A 28 -4.23 -32.83 -19.27
CA THR A 28 -2.82 -33.14 -19.54
C THR A 28 -2.48 -33.23 -21.04
N PRO A 29 -1.37 -32.65 -21.53
CA PRO A 29 -0.75 -33.13 -22.77
C PRO A 29 0.22 -34.27 -22.44
N SER A 30 -0.23 -35.48 -22.72
CA SER A 30 0.59 -36.68 -22.86
C SER A 30 0.86 -36.90 -24.35
N SER A 31 2.12 -36.82 -24.79
CA SER A 31 2.65 -37.71 -25.85
C SER A 31 4.17 -37.50 -25.98
N TYR A 32 4.90 -38.58 -25.73
CA TYR A 32 6.30 -38.80 -26.11
C TYR A 32 6.36 -39.34 -27.57
N GLU A 33 7.59 -39.52 -28.10
CA GLU A 33 8.01 -40.02 -29.43
C GLU A 33 8.03 -38.96 -30.55
N PHE A 34 9.00 -38.88 -31.45
CA PHE A 34 10.33 -39.47 -31.66
C PHE A 34 10.90 -38.76 -32.91
N ASN A 35 12.23 -38.67 -33.01
CA ASN A 35 13.01 -38.03 -34.07
C ASN A 35 12.44 -38.21 -35.50
N SER A 36 12.47 -37.13 -36.29
CA SER A 36 12.66 -37.23 -37.74
C SER A 36 13.68 -36.20 -38.22
N SER A 37 14.48 -36.70 -39.15
CA SER A 37 15.80 -36.24 -39.56
C SER A 37 15.76 -35.11 -40.58
N SER A 38 16.87 -34.36 -40.60
CA SER A 38 17.53 -33.80 -41.79
C SER A 38 17.40 -32.28 -42.06
N PRO A 39 18.46 -31.65 -42.60
CA PRO A 39 18.79 -30.25 -42.36
C PRO A 39 18.68 -29.35 -43.60
N MET A 40 18.99 -28.07 -43.38
CA MET A 40 19.52 -27.11 -44.36
C MET A 40 18.49 -26.41 -45.26
N GLU A 41 18.24 -25.13 -44.95
CA GLU A 41 18.09 -24.11 -45.98
C GLU A 41 18.60 -22.76 -45.45
N ARG A 42 19.81 -22.39 -45.88
CA ARG A 42 20.31 -21.01 -45.73
C ARG A 42 19.57 -20.16 -46.75
N LEU A 43 18.69 -19.28 -46.31
CA LEU A 43 18.24 -18.18 -47.16
C LEU A 43 19.32 -17.09 -47.18
N MET A 44 20.26 -17.28 -48.12
CA MET A 44 21.15 -16.24 -48.59
C MET A 44 20.34 -15.07 -49.14
N GLY A 45 20.74 -13.86 -48.77
CA GLY A 45 20.39 -12.64 -49.51
C GLY A 45 19.52 -11.66 -48.74
N GLN A 46 20.08 -11.00 -47.72
CA GLN A 46 19.60 -9.65 -47.36
C GLN A 46 20.62 -8.61 -47.81
N GLN A 47 20.28 -7.97 -48.92
CA GLN A 47 21.01 -6.87 -49.52
C GLN A 47 20.92 -5.65 -48.60
N ALA A 48 22.07 -5.11 -48.18
CA ALA A 48 22.14 -3.95 -47.31
C ALA A 48 21.66 -2.68 -48.02
N ALA A 49 20.46 -2.19 -47.66
CA ALA A 49 20.00 -0.86 -48.06
C ALA A 49 20.66 0.20 -47.16
N LYS A 50 21.69 0.90 -47.67
CA LYS A 50 22.24 2.11 -47.05
C LYS A 50 21.16 3.20 -46.99
N ARG A 51 20.59 3.47 -45.81
CA ARG A 51 19.80 4.68 -45.57
C ARG A 51 20.70 5.78 -45.02
N LYS A 52 20.94 6.80 -45.85
CA LYS A 52 21.53 8.09 -45.47
C LYS A 52 20.43 8.91 -44.79
N SER A 53 20.36 8.90 -43.46
CA SER A 53 19.46 9.78 -42.71
C SER A 53 20.21 11.00 -42.22
N LYS A 54 19.77 12.15 -42.72
CA LYS A 54 20.11 13.52 -42.31
C LYS A 54 19.95 13.64 -40.79
N ALA A 55 20.98 14.11 -40.10
CA ALA A 55 20.90 14.41 -38.68
C ALA A 55 19.81 15.46 -38.44
N LYS A 56 18.74 15.05 -37.75
CA LYS A 56 17.83 15.98 -37.08
C LYS A 56 18.50 16.28 -35.74
N GLU A 57 18.88 17.52 -35.54
CA GLU A 57 19.38 18.04 -34.27
C GLU A 57 18.24 17.93 -33.26
N ASN A 58 18.18 16.80 -32.57
CA ASN A 58 17.44 16.72 -31.33
C ASN A 58 18.27 17.54 -30.35
N ALA A 59 17.69 18.61 -29.82
CA ALA A 59 18.24 19.30 -28.67
C ALA A 59 18.52 18.24 -27.61
N SER A 60 19.81 17.91 -27.46
CA SER A 60 20.30 16.96 -26.48
C SER A 60 20.08 17.61 -25.13
N GLU A 61 18.94 17.35 -24.50
CA GLU A 61 18.84 17.50 -23.06
C GLU A 61 20.01 16.71 -22.47
N SER A 62 20.94 17.43 -21.84
CA SER A 62 22.11 16.80 -21.26
C SER A 62 21.63 15.70 -20.31
N PRO A 63 22.29 14.53 -20.27
CA PRO A 63 21.90 13.45 -19.35
C PRO A 63 21.84 13.94 -17.89
N SER A 64 22.58 15.01 -17.55
CA SER A 64 22.51 15.71 -16.26
C SER A 64 21.14 16.31 -15.96
N ASN A 65 20.48 16.95 -16.94
CA ASN A 65 19.16 17.58 -16.74
C ASN A 65 18.08 16.53 -16.50
N VAL A 66 18.13 15.41 -17.22
CA VAL A 66 17.18 14.30 -17.06
C VAL A 66 17.31 13.66 -15.68
N VAL A 67 18.54 13.44 -15.19
CA VAL A 67 18.82 12.89 -13.85
C VAL A 67 18.34 13.84 -12.75
N GLN A 68 18.60 15.15 -12.90
CA GLN A 68 18.16 16.16 -11.95
C GLN A 68 16.63 16.27 -11.90
N GLU A 69 15.97 16.24 -13.05
CA GLU A 69 14.51 16.28 -13.12
C GLU A 69 13.87 15.01 -12.51
N THR A 70 14.45 13.83 -12.74
CA THR A 70 13.97 12.59 -12.10
C THR A 70 14.17 12.62 -10.59
N TRP A 71 15.29 13.16 -10.10
CA TRP A 71 15.51 13.36 -8.67
C TRP A 71 14.45 14.31 -8.07
N ASN A 72 14.23 15.47 -8.69
CA ASN A 72 13.22 16.43 -8.24
C ASN A 72 11.81 15.82 -8.19
N LYS A 73 11.44 15.04 -9.22
CA LYS A 73 10.15 14.30 -9.23
C LYS A 73 10.05 13.31 -8.07
N ARG A 74 11.14 12.62 -7.71
CA ARG A 74 11.17 11.70 -6.56
C ARG A 74 11.00 12.45 -5.25
N VAL A 75 11.74 13.55 -5.05
CA VAL A 75 11.61 14.41 -3.87
C VAL A 75 10.18 14.93 -3.71
N ALA A 76 9.60 15.49 -4.78
CA ALA A 76 8.22 15.97 -4.76
C ALA A 76 7.20 14.87 -4.45
N THR A 77 7.42 13.64 -4.93
CA THR A 77 6.56 12.50 -4.62
C THR A 77 6.66 12.10 -3.15
N MET A 78 7.87 12.09 -2.59
CA MET A 78 8.08 11.79 -1.17
C MET A 78 7.45 12.85 -0.27
N GLU A 79 7.57 14.13 -0.64
CA GLU A 79 6.96 15.24 0.09
C GLU A 79 5.43 15.13 0.11
N ARG A 80 4.79 14.87 -1.05
CA ARG A 80 3.34 14.64 -1.10
C ARG A 80 2.90 13.43 -0.30
N LEU A 81 3.68 12.35 -0.29
CA LEU A 81 3.39 11.17 0.51
C LEU A 81 3.48 11.47 2.02
N ALA A 82 4.49 12.26 2.43
CA ALA A 82 4.62 12.70 3.82
C ALA A 82 3.43 13.56 4.24
N GLN A 83 3.01 14.52 3.39
CA GLN A 83 1.84 15.36 3.65
C GLN A 83 0.56 14.53 3.77
N CYS A 84 0.31 13.62 2.84
CA CYS A 84 -0.88 12.77 2.85
C CYS A 84 -0.98 11.92 4.14
N LYS A 85 0.16 11.42 4.65
CA LYS A 85 0.20 10.69 5.94
C LYS A 85 -0.09 11.60 7.13
N GLU A 86 0.38 12.83 7.10
CA GLU A 86 0.08 13.80 8.15
C GLU A 86 -1.41 14.14 8.20
N ASP A 87 -2.00 14.44 7.04
CA ASP A 87 -3.43 14.74 6.91
C ASP A 87 -4.29 13.55 7.38
N GLU A 88 -3.88 12.32 7.05
CA GLU A 88 -4.55 11.10 7.51
C GLU A 88 -4.50 10.95 9.04
N MET A 89 -3.34 11.22 9.66
CA MET A 89 -3.19 11.17 11.11
C MET A 89 -4.01 12.26 11.79
N GLU A 90 -4.04 13.48 11.25
CA GLU A 90 -4.84 14.59 11.77
C GLU A 90 -6.34 14.27 11.69
N TYR A 91 -6.80 13.74 10.55
CA TYR A 91 -8.19 13.33 10.38
C TYR A 91 -8.61 12.24 11.38
N LYS A 92 -7.78 11.21 11.58
CA LYS A 92 -8.05 10.16 12.58
C LYS A 92 -8.04 10.70 14.00
N ALA A 93 -7.10 11.60 14.32
CA ALA A 93 -7.03 12.25 15.62
C ALA A 93 -8.29 13.07 15.91
N MET A 94 -8.74 13.87 14.94
CA MET A 94 -9.96 14.66 15.05
C MET A 94 -11.18 13.78 15.26
N GLN A 95 -11.35 12.72 14.45
CA GLN A 95 -12.47 11.78 14.61
C GLN A 95 -12.53 11.15 16.00
N LEU A 96 -11.38 10.85 16.61
CA LEU A 96 -11.35 10.27 17.94
C LEU A 96 -11.68 11.29 19.03
N LEU A 97 -11.15 12.51 18.89
CA LEU A 97 -11.39 13.62 19.81
C LEU A 97 -12.85 14.09 19.77
N SER A 98 -13.51 14.04 18.61
CA SER A 98 -14.90 14.45 18.42
C SER A 98 -15.92 13.32 18.58
N LYS A 99 -15.46 12.11 18.91
CA LYS A 99 -16.35 10.96 19.06
C LYS A 99 -17.33 11.19 20.20
N ASP A 100 -18.61 10.95 19.92
CA ASP A 100 -19.65 11.02 20.95
C ASP A 100 -19.40 9.97 22.04
N THR A 101 -19.35 10.46 23.29
CA THR A 101 -19.10 9.66 24.49
C THR A 101 -20.39 9.41 25.28
N SER A 102 -21.55 9.88 24.80
CA SER A 102 -22.83 9.74 25.50
C SER A 102 -23.21 8.28 25.78
N MET A 103 -22.94 7.39 24.80
CA MET A 103 -23.23 5.96 24.90
C MET A 103 -22.13 5.14 25.60
N MET A 104 -21.00 5.75 25.98
CA MET A 104 -19.93 5.04 26.68
C MET A 104 -20.30 4.81 28.14
N ASN A 105 -19.83 3.73 28.75
CA ASN A 105 -19.85 3.59 30.21
C ASN A 105 -18.67 4.31 30.86
N ASP A 106 -18.64 4.40 32.19
CA ASP A 106 -17.61 5.17 32.92
C ASP A 106 -16.19 4.63 32.69
N SER A 107 -16.02 3.31 32.63
CA SER A 107 -14.72 2.70 32.37
C SER A 107 -14.22 3.03 30.95
N GLN A 108 -15.12 3.00 29.96
CA GLN A 108 -14.80 3.38 28.58
C GLN A 108 -14.49 4.88 28.45
N ARG A 109 -15.22 5.73 29.18
CA ARG A 109 -14.97 7.18 29.22
C ARG A 109 -13.59 7.49 29.79
N ASP A 110 -13.19 6.86 30.89
CA ASP A 110 -11.86 7.04 31.49
C ASP A 110 -10.73 6.64 30.51
N ILE A 111 -10.91 5.53 29.79
CA ILE A 111 -9.95 5.10 28.76
C ILE A 111 -9.90 6.10 27.60
N HIS A 112 -11.06 6.55 27.11
CA HIS A 112 -11.15 7.54 26.03
C HIS A 112 -10.51 8.86 26.42
N GLU A 113 -10.74 9.34 27.64
CA GLU A 113 -10.16 10.56 28.17
C GLU A 113 -8.63 10.46 28.24
N LYS A 114 -8.10 9.38 28.82
CA LYS A 114 -6.65 9.12 28.88
C LYS A 114 -6.02 9.15 27.49
N TYR A 115 -6.63 8.48 26.53
CA TYR A 115 -6.13 8.46 25.16
C TYR A 115 -6.20 9.85 24.52
N CYS A 116 -7.31 10.57 24.67
CA CYS A 116 -7.47 11.92 24.13
C CYS A 116 -6.44 12.90 24.71
N ASN A 117 -6.15 12.80 26.00
CA ASN A 117 -5.15 13.65 26.66
C ASN A 117 -3.74 13.35 26.14
N GLU A 118 -3.40 12.09 25.93
CA GLU A 118 -2.10 11.70 25.36
C GLU A 118 -1.97 12.18 23.90
N LEU A 119 -3.04 12.05 23.13
CA LEU A 119 -3.09 12.52 21.74
C LEU A 119 -2.91 14.05 21.66
N LYS A 120 -3.60 14.81 22.51
CA LYS A 120 -3.47 16.28 22.60
C LYS A 120 -2.02 16.70 22.90
N LYS A 121 -1.33 16.02 23.82
CA LYS A 121 0.09 16.28 24.13
C LYS A 121 0.97 16.06 22.90
N LYS A 122 0.79 14.94 22.20
CA LYS A 122 1.57 14.62 20.99
C LYS A 122 1.37 15.66 19.89
N ILE A 123 0.11 16.05 19.63
CA ILE A 123 -0.20 17.09 18.64
C ILE A 123 0.44 18.42 19.04
N TRP A 124 0.36 18.81 20.32
CA TRP A 124 0.98 20.04 20.81
C TRP A 124 2.50 20.05 20.61
N ILE A 125 3.18 18.94 20.91
CA ILE A 125 4.63 18.81 20.68
C ILE A 125 4.95 18.93 19.18
N LEU A 126 4.20 18.26 18.31
CA LEU A 126 4.40 18.36 16.85
C LEU A 126 4.24 19.80 16.34
N VAL A 127 3.23 20.53 16.84
CA VAL A 127 3.01 21.94 16.50
C VAL A 127 4.21 22.80 16.91
N ILE A 128 4.76 22.58 18.12
CA ILE A 128 5.97 23.29 18.58
C ILE A 128 7.15 22.96 17.68
N MET A 129 7.39 21.67 17.39
CA MET A 129 8.51 21.25 16.55
C MET A 129 8.44 21.87 15.16
N LYS A 130 7.25 21.88 14.53
CA LYS A 130 7.03 22.54 13.25
C LYS A 130 7.33 24.03 13.31
N ARG A 131 6.83 24.72 14.34
CA ARG A 131 7.07 26.15 14.53
C ARG A 131 8.55 26.46 14.77
N CYS A 132 9.27 25.64 15.53
CA CYS A 132 10.71 25.79 15.72
C CYS A 132 11.49 25.53 14.43
N SER A 133 11.10 24.53 13.64
CA SER A 133 11.74 24.24 12.35
C SER A 133 11.56 25.38 11.35
N THR A 134 10.39 26.01 11.28
CA THR A 134 10.18 27.17 10.41
C THR A 134 11.02 28.37 10.85
N TYR A 135 11.19 28.60 12.15
CA TYR A 135 12.13 29.63 12.64
C TYR A 135 13.58 29.34 12.25
N TYR A 136 14.05 28.11 12.36
CA TYR A 136 15.45 27.76 12.06
C TYR A 136 15.81 27.93 10.58
N VAL A 137 14.86 27.62 9.67
CA VAL A 137 15.03 27.79 8.22
C VAL A 137 14.91 29.26 7.79
N SER A 138 14.26 30.11 8.59
CA SER A 138 14.01 31.52 8.25
C SER A 138 15.07 32.50 8.77
N THR A 139 16.11 32.04 9.47
CA THR A 139 17.25 32.87 9.89
C THR A 139 18.26 33.01 8.75
N PRO A 140 18.38 34.18 8.08
CA PRO A 140 19.47 34.41 7.14
C PRO A 140 20.82 34.45 7.89
N MET A 141 21.82 33.74 7.38
CA MET A 141 23.22 33.92 7.78
C MET A 141 23.80 35.23 7.24
#